data_AF-A0A959LID0-F1
#
_entry.id   AF-A0A959LID0-F1
#
_cell.length_a   1.000
_cell.length_b   1.000
_cell.length_c   1.000
_cell.angle_alpha   90.00
_cell.angle_beta   90.00
_cell.angle_gamma   90.00
#
_symmetry.space_group_name_H-M   'P 1'
#
loop_
_entity.id
_entity.type
_entity.pdbx_description
1 polymer ?
#
loop_
_entity_poly.entity_id
_entity_poly.type
_entity_poly.pdbx_seq_one_letter_code
_entity_poly.pdbx_strand_id
1 'polypeptide(L)' 'MKVLLDIKDDKAAFILELLDKFKFVKAKPLTPYSAEVLEGIKEAVDEVNQVKAGKKKAQPLSEFLNEV' A
#
# COMPACT_ATOMS: atom_id res chain seq x y z
N MET A 1 -14.26 -4.23 10.77
CA MET A 1 -12.92 -3.60 10.79
C MET A 1 -12.07 -4.25 9.72
N LYS A 2 -11.24 -3.49 8.99
CA LYS A 2 -10.30 -4.02 7.99
C LYS A 2 -8.89 -3.64 8.41
N VAL A 3 -7.95 -4.57 8.33
CA VAL A 3 -6.56 -4.40 8.76
C VAL A 3 -5.64 -4.87 7.63
N LEU A 4 -4.60 -4.10 7.33
CA LEU A 4 -3.51 -4.51 6.44
C LEU A 4 -2.42 -5.16 7.28
N LEU A 5 -1.91 -6.29 6.82
CA LEU A 5 -0.87 -7.06 7.47
C LEU A 5 0.33 -7.10 6.51
N ASP A 6 1.47 -6.59 6.97
CA ASP A 6 2.75 -6.78 6.31
C ASP A 6 3.42 -8.00 6.94
N ILE A 7 3.62 -9.05 6.15
CA ILE A 7 4.08 -10.36 6.59
C ILE A 7 5.26 -10.74 5.72
N LYS A 8 6.35 -11.18 6.34
CA LYS A 8 7.48 -11.74 5.60
C LYS A 8 7.05 -12.96 4.78
N ASP A 9 7.56 -13.07 3.55
CA ASP A 9 7.19 -14.15 2.62
C ASP A 9 7.36 -15.55 3.22
N ASP A 10 8.43 -15.77 4.00
CA ASP A 10 8.72 -17.06 4.65
C ASP A 10 7.70 -17.46 5.73
N LYS A 11 6.86 -16.51 6.18
CA LYS A 11 5.79 -16.71 7.17
C LYS A 11 4.39 -16.53 6.59
N ALA A 12 4.26 -16.05 5.35
CA ALA A 12 2.96 -15.73 4.75
C ALA A 12 2.03 -16.95 4.70
N ALA A 13 2.54 -18.11 4.27
CA ALA A 13 1.77 -19.35 4.20
C ALA A 13 1.22 -19.78 5.59
N PHE A 14 2.07 -19.73 6.62
CA PHE A 14 1.68 -20.07 7.99
C PHE A 14 0.59 -19.15 8.53
N ILE A 15 0.72 -17.83 8.33
CA ILE A 15 -0.27 -16.87 8.80
C ILE A 15 -1.59 -17.01 8.05
N LEU A 16 -1.57 -17.26 6.73
CA LEU A 16 -2.78 -17.49 5.96
C LEU A 16 -3.55 -18.73 6.46
N GLU A 17 -2.85 -19.84 6.72
CA GLU A 17 -3.48 -21.04 7.30
C GLU A 17 -4.06 -20.80 8.70
N LEU A 18 -3.38 -19.99 9.52
CA LEU A 18 -3.88 -19.62 10.83
C LEU A 18 -5.15 -18.77 10.74
N LEU A 19 -5.19 -17.81 9.80
CA LEU A 19 -6.34 -16.94 9.60
C LEU A 19 -7.55 -17.71 9.05
N ASP A 20 -7.33 -18.71 8.20
CA ASP A 20 -8.39 -19.55 7.64
C ASP A 20 -9.14 -20.37 8.71
N LYS A 21 -8.47 -20.73 9.82
CA LYS A 21 -9.10 -21.43 10.95
C LYS A 21 -10.11 -20.57 11.71
N PHE A 22 -10.03 -19.24 11.60
CA PHE A 22 -10.97 -18.34 12.26
C PHE A 22 -12.19 -18.09 11.37
N LYS A 23 -13.32 -18.75 11.66
CA LYS A 23 -14.60 -18.59 10.93
C LYS A 23 -15.12 -17.14 10.87
N PHE A 24 -14.63 -16.26 11.74
CA PHE A 24 -15.01 -14.85 11.82
C PHE A 24 -14.05 -13.91 11.06
N VAL A 25 -12.98 -14.44 10.47
CA VAL A 25 -12.01 -13.67 9.67
C VAL A 25 -12.10 -14.14 8.21
N LYS A 26 -12.02 -13.18 7.29
CA LYS A 26 -11.87 -13.47 5.85
C LYS A 26 -10.50 -12.94 5.42
N ALA A 27 -9.54 -13.84 5.28
CA ALA A 27 -8.25 -13.51 4.71
C ALA A 27 -8.34 -13.55 3.17
N LYS A 28 -7.83 -12.51 2.51
CA LYS A 28 -7.65 -12.48 1.07
C LYS A 28 -6.22 -12.01 0.80
N PRO A 29 -5.37 -12.82 0.15
CA PRO A 29 -4.05 -12.35 -0.25
C PRO A 29 -4.22 -11.22 -1.26
N LEU A 30 -3.43 -10.17 -1.10
CA LEU A 30 -3.28 -9.14 -2.12
C LEU A 30 -2.40 -9.71 -3.23
N THR A 31 -2.78 -9.50 -4.49
CA THR A 31 -1.86 -9.78 -5.59
C THR A 31 -0.71 -8.79 -5.54
N PRO A 32 0.50 -9.15 -6.03
CA PRO A 32 1.66 -8.25 -6.05
C PRO A 32 1.33 -6.89 -6.67
N TYR A 33 0.62 -6.90 -7.81
CA TYR A 33 0.13 -5.70 -8.47
C TYR A 33 -0.79 -4.83 -7.58
N SER A 34 -1.70 -5.47 -6.81
CA SER A 34 -2.59 -4.72 -5.92
C SER A 34 -1.82 -4.10 -4.74
N ALA A 35 -0.74 -4.73 -4.29
CA ALA A 35 0.10 -4.21 -3.22
C ALA A 35 0.89 -2.98 -3.70
N GLU A 36 1.58 -3.08 -4.84
CA GLU A 36 2.31 -1.95 -5.45
C GLU A 36 1.39 -0.75 -5.73
N VAL A 37 0.20 -0.99 -6.30
CA VAL A 37 -0.74 0.09 -6.60
C VAL A 37 -1.24 0.78 -5.32
N LEU A 38 -1.53 0.00 -4.26
CA LEU A 38 -1.97 0.57 -2.98
C LEU A 38 -0.86 1.37 -2.30
N GLU A 39 0.39 0.88 -2.36
CA GLU A 39 1.55 1.58 -1.83
C GLU A 39 1.80 2.88 -2.61
N GLY A 40 1.81 2.82 -3.94
CA GLY A 40 1.98 4.01 -4.78
C GLY A 40 0.88 5.06 -4.59
N ILE A 41 -0.39 4.64 -4.42
CA ILE A 41 -1.48 5.56 -4.08
C ILE A 41 -1.26 6.20 -2.71
N LYS A 42 -0.82 5.42 -1.71
CA LYS A 42 -0.55 5.92 -0.36
C LYS A 42 0.58 6.97 -0.38
N GLU A 43 1.67 6.68 -1.09
CA GLU A 43 2.78 7.61 -1.26
C GLU A 43 2.34 8.91 -1.93
N ALA A 44 1.55 8.82 -3.00
CA ALA A 44 1.02 9.99 -3.70
C ALA A 44 0.13 10.85 -2.78
N VAL A 45 -0.70 10.23 -1.95
CA VAL A 45 -1.54 10.96 -0.97
C VAL A 45 -0.67 11.62 0.10
N ASP A 46 0.35 10.94 0.61
CA ASP A 46 1.28 11.50 1.59
C ASP A 46 2.07 12.68 1.01
N GLU A 47 2.50 12.59 -0.25
CA GLU A 47 3.17 13.68 -0.95
C GLU A 47 2.25 14.90 -1.12
N VAL A 48 1.00 14.70 -1.57
CA VAL A 48 0.01 15.77 -1.67
C VAL A 48 -0.24 16.42 -0.32
N ASN A 49 -0.29 15.63 0.77
CA ASN A 49 -0.44 16.17 2.12
C ASN A 49 0.78 16.99 2.55
N GLN A 50 2.00 16.58 2.20
CA GLN A 50 3.21 17.36 2.48
C GLN A 50 3.25 18.68 1.71
N VAL A 51 2.79 18.68 0.46
CA VAL A 51 2.63 19.89 -0.35
C VAL A 51 1.61 20.84 0.29
N LYS A 52 0.44 20.33 0.68
CA LYS A 52 -0.58 21.12 1.39
C LYS A 52 -0.07 21.68 2.72
N ALA A 53 0.77 20.94 3.43
CA ALA A 53 1.39 21.39 4.68
C ALA A 53 2.54 22.39 4.47
N GLY A 54 2.88 22.75 3.22
CA GLY A 54 3.98 23.64 2.88
C GLY A 54 5.37 23.04 3.09
N LYS A 55 5.47 21.72 3.34
CA LYS A 55 6.74 21.01 3.59
C LYS A 55 7.47 20.61 2.30
N LYS A 56 6.74 20.47 1.20
CA LYS A 56 7.26 20.10 -0.13
C LYS A 56 6.66 21.02 -1.19
N LYS A 57 7.41 21.32 -2.25
CA LYS A 57 6.88 22.04 -3.42
C LYS A 57 6.20 21.05 -4.36
N ALA A 58 5.05 21.43 -4.90
CA ALA A 58 4.42 20.68 -5.97
C ALA A 58 5.32 20.70 -7.21
N GLN A 59 5.46 19.56 -7.87
CA GLN A 59 6.12 19.46 -9.16
C GLN A 59 5.10 19.70 -10.28
N PRO A 60 5.41 20.55 -11.27
CA PRO A 60 4.60 20.68 -12.47
C PRO A 60 4.49 19.34 -13.21
N LEU A 61 3.30 19.02 -13.74
CA LEU A 61 3.06 17.78 -14.48
C LEU A 61 4.02 17.61 -15.67
N SER A 62 4.35 18.71 -16.35
CA SER A 62 5.29 18.69 -17.48
C SER A 62 6.71 18.29 -17.08
N GLU A 63 7.15 18.62 -15.87
CA GLU A 63 8.47 18.21 -15.37
C GLU A 63 8.45 16.74 -14.98
N PHE A 64 7.38 16.30 -14.29
CA PHE A 64 7.20 14.89 -13.91
C PHE A 64 7.20 13.96 -15.11
N LEU A 65 6.47 14.30 -16.17
CA LEU A 65 6.41 13.47 -17.39
C LEU A 65 7.71 13.41 -18.19
N ASN A 66 8.67 14.30 -17.92
CA ASN A 66 9.98 14.30 -18.58
C ASN A 66 11.05 13.54 -17.77
N GLU A 67 10.76 13.14 -16.53
CA GLU A 67 11.66 12.35 -15.66
C GLU A 67 11.49 10.83 -15.84
N VAL A 68 10.44 10.42 -16.55
CA VAL A 68 10.09 9.01 -16.85
C VAL A 68 10.48 8.66 -18.27
#